data_AF-A0A1V5K5B6-F1
#
_entry.id   AF-A0A1V5K5B6-F1
#
_cell.length_a   1.000
_cell.length_b   1.000
_cell.length_c   1.000
_cell.angle_alpha   90.00
_cell.angle_beta   90.00
_cell.angle_gamma   90.00
#
_symmetry.space_group_name_H-M   'P 1'
#
loop_
_entity.id
_entity.type
_entity.pdbx_description
1 polymer ?
#
loop_
_entity_poly.entity_id
_entity_poly.type
_entity_poly.pdbx_seq_one_letter_code
_entity_poly.pdbx_strand_id
1 'polypeptide(L)'
;MHLRLADALARLYDRPNVILGPIQLPAAAVDAAGRVSAARHIETSLELNEEELALFKNTGMDLKPVFIATELSLDGSNGQERQIFGEDYIKVQALLTLKVLVSEE
;
A
#
# COMPACT_ATOMS: atom_id res chain seq x y z
N MET A 1 5.75 5.12 1.21
CA MET A 1 4.98 3.87 1.47
C MET A 1 5.25 2.89 0.34
N HIS A 2 5.42 1.61 0.66
CA HIS A 2 5.47 0.52 -0.30
C HIS A 2 4.36 -0.49 0.00
N LEU A 3 3.86 -1.16 -1.02
CA LEU A 3 2.99 -2.32 -0.91
C LEU A 3 3.78 -3.55 -1.31
N ARG A 4 3.88 -4.54 -0.42
CA ARG A 4 4.52 -5.82 -0.67
C ARG A 4 3.43 -6.86 -0.88
N LEU A 5 3.50 -7.60 -1.97
CA LEU A 5 2.53 -8.65 -2.28
C LEU A 5 3.24 -10.00 -2.41
N ALA A 6 2.61 -11.04 -1.86
CA ALA A 6 3.13 -12.39 -1.95
C ALA A 6 2.02 -13.44 -2.08
N ASP A 7 2.35 -14.58 -2.70
CA ASP A 7 1.47 -15.75 -2.79
C ASP A 7 1.51 -16.67 -1.57
N ALA A 8 2.47 -16.45 -0.69
CA ALA A 8 2.60 -17.15 0.59
C ALA A 8 2.93 -16.15 1.70
N LEU A 9 2.22 -16.25 2.83
CA LEU A 9 2.41 -15.36 3.98
C LEU A 9 3.86 -15.33 4.48
N ALA A 10 4.54 -16.49 4.50
CA ALA A 10 5.93 -16.60 4.95
C ALA A 10 6.94 -15.81 4.10
N ARG A 11 6.56 -15.41 2.87
CA ARG A 11 7.42 -14.65 1.96
C ARG A 11 7.21 -13.15 2.06
N LEU A 12 6.11 -12.70 2.64
CA LEU A 12 5.60 -11.33 2.52
C LEU A 12 6.60 -10.26 2.97
N TYR A 13 7.40 -10.55 4.01
CA TYR A 13 8.37 -9.61 4.56
C TYR A 13 9.79 -9.82 4.03
N ASP A 14 10.19 -11.06 3.74
CA ASP A 14 11.59 -11.36 3.39
C ASP A 14 11.85 -11.44 1.88
N ARG A 15 10.89 -12.00 1.12
CA ARG A 15 11.03 -12.28 -0.32
C ARG A 15 9.67 -12.12 -1.05
N PRO A 16 9.08 -10.91 -1.03
CA PRO A 16 7.80 -10.67 -1.69
C PRO A 16 7.90 -10.94 -3.20
N ASN A 17 6.79 -11.32 -3.81
CA ASN A 17 6.72 -11.52 -5.27
C ASN A 17 6.72 -10.17 -5.99
N VAL A 18 6.03 -9.17 -5.45
CA VAL A 18 5.89 -7.83 -6.05
C VAL A 18 6.05 -6.76 -4.96
N ILE A 19 6.72 -5.67 -5.29
CA ILE A 19 6.81 -4.46 -4.45
C ILE A 19 6.35 -3.26 -5.28
N LEU A 20 5.26 -2.61 -4.87
CA LEU A 20 4.72 -1.42 -5.53
C LEU A 20 5.02 -0.16 -4.73
N GLY A 21 5.46 0.90 -5.41
CA GLY A 21 5.79 2.19 -4.83
C GLY A 21 7.09 2.79 -5.41
N PRO A 22 7.65 3.85 -4.79
CA PRO A 22 7.20 4.48 -3.55
C PRO A 22 5.96 5.36 -3.73
N ILE A 23 4.99 5.20 -2.86
CA ILE A 23 3.85 6.12 -2.72
C ILE A 23 4.22 7.16 -1.67
N GLN A 24 4.30 8.42 -2.08
CA GLN A 24 4.57 9.52 -1.16
C GLN A 24 3.26 9.98 -0.51
N LEU A 25 3.24 10.03 0.82
CA LEU A 25 2.14 10.52 1.62
C LEU A 25 2.65 11.71 2.44
N PRO A 26 2.54 12.95 1.94
CA PRO A 26 3.01 14.11 2.66
C PRO A 26 2.08 14.41 3.83
N ALA A 27 2.62 14.90 4.95
CA ALA A 27 1.85 15.19 6.16
C ALA A 27 0.72 16.21 5.92
N ALA A 28 -0.45 15.98 6.53
CA ALA A 28 -1.57 16.90 6.47
C ALA A 28 -1.21 18.26 7.09
N ALA A 29 -1.88 19.32 6.65
CA ALA A 29 -1.69 20.64 7.24
C ALA A 29 -2.19 20.65 8.70
N VAL A 30 -1.48 21.36 9.56
CA VAL A 30 -1.84 21.50 10.98
C VAL A 30 -2.18 22.95 11.32
N ASP A 31 -3.02 23.14 12.33
CA ASP A 31 -3.33 24.45 12.92
C ASP A 31 -2.25 24.94 13.89
N ALA A 32 -2.49 26.09 14.53
CA ALA A 32 -1.56 26.66 15.52
C ALA A 32 -1.39 25.80 16.78
N ALA A 33 -2.31 24.88 17.05
CA ALA A 33 -2.24 23.91 18.15
C ALA A 33 -1.59 22.58 17.73
N GLY A 34 -1.14 22.45 16.48
CA GLY A 34 -0.54 21.23 15.95
C GLY A 34 -1.55 20.15 15.58
N ARG A 35 -2.85 20.46 15.54
CA ARG A 35 -3.91 19.51 15.15
C ARG A 35 -4.11 19.53 13.65
N VAL A 36 -4.41 18.38 13.06
CA VAL A 36 -4.73 18.28 11.64
C VAL A 36 -5.96 19.14 11.32
N SER A 37 -5.79 20.13 10.43
CA SER A 37 -6.88 21.04 10.05
C SER A 37 -7.79 20.46 8.96
N ALA A 38 -7.26 19.56 8.13
CA ALA A 38 -8.02 18.79 7.14
C ALA A 38 -7.30 17.50 6.79
N ALA A 39 -8.05 16.40 6.64
CA ALA A 39 -7.49 15.14 6.17
C ALA A 39 -6.90 15.29 4.76
N ARG A 40 -5.72 14.72 4.53
CA ARG A 40 -5.15 14.64 3.18
C ARG A 40 -5.53 13.32 2.54
N HIS A 41 -6.08 13.40 1.35
CA HIS A 41 -6.41 12.25 0.52
C HIS A 41 -5.43 12.17 -0.65
N ILE A 42 -4.90 10.96 -0.88
CA ILE A 42 -4.05 10.66 -2.02
C ILE A 42 -4.63 9.43 -2.70
N GLU A 43 -4.82 9.57 -4.00
CA GLU A 43 -5.15 8.47 -4.89
C GLU A 43 -3.93 8.19 -5.75
N THR A 44 -3.60 6.92 -5.91
CA THR A 44 -2.47 6.49 -6.73
C THR A 44 -2.88 5.26 -7.52
N SER A 45 -2.57 5.28 -8.81
CA SER A 45 -2.71 4.12 -9.68
C SER A 45 -1.35 3.44 -9.79
N LEU A 46 -1.33 2.14 -9.56
CA LEU A 46 -0.13 1.32 -9.69
C LEU A 46 -0.33 0.45 -10.93
N GLU A 47 0.57 0.61 -11.90
CA GLU A 47 0.59 -0.24 -13.09
C GLU A 47 1.39 -1.49 -12.78
N LEU A 48 0.86 -2.63 -13.20
CA LEU A 48 1.49 -3.94 -13.06
C LEU A 48 1.93 -4.43 -14.43
N ASN A 49 3.16 -4.91 -14.54
CA ASN A 49 3.63 -5.62 -15.72
C ASN A 49 3.09 -7.06 -15.76
N GLU A 50 3.37 -7.78 -16.84
CA GLU A 50 2.84 -9.14 -17.04
C GLU A 50 3.31 -10.16 -15.98
N GLU A 51 4.57 -10.07 -15.55
CA GLU A 51 5.13 -10.94 -14.50
C GLU A 51 4.48 -10.66 -13.14
N GLU A 52 4.25 -9.38 -12.84
CA GLU A 52 3.57 -8.95 -11.61
C GLU A 52 2.08 -9.34 -11.63
N LEU A 53 1.42 -9.24 -12.78
CA LEU A 53 0.04 -9.70 -12.97
C LEU A 53 -0.09 -11.21 -12.80
N ALA A 54 0.95 -11.99 -13.12
CA ALA A 54 0.95 -13.43 -12.93
C ALA A 54 0.79 -13.83 -11.45
N LEU A 55 1.10 -12.94 -10.50
CA LEU A 55 0.83 -13.17 -9.08
C LEU A 55 -0.65 -13.46 -8.81
N PHE A 56 -1.55 -12.79 -9.54
CA PHE A 56 -3.00 -12.87 -9.37
C PHE A 56 -3.66 -13.96 -10.22
N LYS A 57 -2.89 -14.67 -11.05
CA LYS A 57 -3.42 -15.81 -11.80
C LYS A 57 -3.63 -16.99 -10.86
N ASN A 58 -4.83 -17.56 -10.87
CA ASN A 58 -5.12 -18.80 -10.17
C ASN A 58 -4.32 -19.95 -10.80
N THR A 59 -3.77 -20.82 -9.97
CA THR A 59 -3.13 -22.06 -10.41
C THR A 59 -4.13 -23.21 -10.27
N GLY A 60 -4.77 -23.58 -11.38
CA GLY A 60 -5.80 -24.62 -11.39
C GLY A 60 -7.18 -24.10 -11.02
N MET A 61 -8.01 -24.97 -10.43
CA MET A 61 -9.41 -24.63 -10.10
C MET A 61 -9.57 -23.91 -8.75
N ASP A 62 -8.52 -23.88 -7.93
CA ASP A 62 -8.57 -23.26 -6.61
C ASP A 62 -8.22 -21.76 -6.66
N LEU A 63 -8.87 -20.98 -5.78
CA LEU A 63 -8.50 -19.59 -5.58
C LEU A 63 -7.14 -19.51 -4.90
N LYS A 64 -6.22 -18.80 -5.53
CA LYS A 64 -4.90 -18.52 -4.97
C LYS A 64 -4.99 -17.34 -4.00
N PRO A 65 -4.59 -17.49 -2.72
CA PRO A 65 -4.53 -16.36 -1.81
C PRO A 65 -3.40 -15.40 -2.22
N VAL A 66 -3.67 -14.10 -2.13
CA VAL A 66 -2.65 -13.05 -2.27
C VAL A 66 -2.61 -12.29 -0.96
N PHE A 67 -1.42 -12.23 -0.37
CA PHE A 67 -1.15 -11.51 0.87
C PHE A 67 -0.56 -10.15 0.54
N ILE A 68 -0.98 -9.13 1.28
CA ILE A 68 -0.54 -7.75 1.09
C ILE A 68 -0.03 -7.22 2.43
N ALA A 69 1.17 -6.64 2.44
CA ALA A 69 1.70 -5.87 3.56
C ALA A 69 2.00 -4.44 3.10
N THR A 70 1.71 -3.49 3.97
CA THR A 70 2.04 -2.08 3.74
C THR A 70 3.24 -1.72 4.60
N GLU A 71 4.27 -1.18 3.97
CA GLU A 71 5.41 -0.59 4.65
C GLU A 71 5.31 0.93 4.59
N LEU A 72 5.26 1.56 5.75
CA LEU A 72 5.15 2.99 5.89
C LEU A 72 6.44 3.54 6.51
N SER A 73 7.10 4.43 5.78
CA SER A 73 8.15 5.27 6.32
C SER A 73 7.55 6.63 6.64
N LEU A 74 7.70 7.06 7.89
CA LEU A 74 7.32 8.39 8.35
C LEU A 74 8.60 9.16 8.66
N ASP A 75 8.59 10.45 8.36
CA ASP A 75 9.69 11.32 8.76
C ASP A 75 9.72 11.38 10.29
N GLY A 76 10.90 11.11 10.85
CA GLY A 76 11.12 11.18 12.28
C GLY A 76 11.08 12.63 12.78
N SER A 77 10.85 12.81 14.07
CA SER A 77 10.88 14.12 14.71
C SER A 77 12.30 14.66 14.98
N ASN A 78 13.35 13.98 14.47
CA ASN A 78 14.75 14.26 14.76
C ASN A 78 15.06 14.37 16.28
N GLY A 79 14.43 13.50 17.07
CA GLY A 79 14.61 13.46 18.53
C GLY A 79 13.78 14.48 19.31
N GLN A 80 12.96 15.29 18.63
CA GLN A 80 12.03 16.18 19.32
C GLN A 80 10.78 15.43 19.77
N GLU A 81 10.33 15.69 20.99
CA GLU A 81 9.01 15.22 21.42
C GLU A 81 7.92 15.91 20.60
N ARG A 82 6.95 15.12 20.14
CA ARG A 82 5.78 15.59 19.39
C ARG A 82 4.54 15.08 20.10
N GLN A 83 3.56 15.96 20.26
CA GLN A 83 2.27 15.57 20.77
C GLN A 83 1.53 14.78 19.69
N ILE A 84 1.02 13.60 20.06
CA ILE A 84 0.14 12.79 19.22
C ILE A 84 -1.26 12.90 19.80
N PHE A 85 -2.22 13.21 18.95
CA PHE A 85 -3.64 13.29 19.28
C PHE A 85 -4.32 11.97 18.92
N GLY A 86 -5.40 11.60 19.61
CA GLY A 86 -6.18 10.40 19.27
C GLY A 86 -6.83 10.47 17.88
N GLU A 87 -6.88 11.67 17.30
CA GLU A 87 -7.37 11.96 15.94
C GLU A 87 -6.28 11.77 14.88
N ASP A 88 -5.01 11.56 15.28
CA ASP A 88 -3.92 11.29 14.35
C ASP A 88 -3.96 9.83 13.91
N TYR A 89 -4.35 9.60 12.65
CA TYR A 89 -4.36 8.26 12.07
C TYR A 89 -3.93 8.28 10.60
N ILE A 90 -3.45 7.12 10.15
CA ILE A 90 -3.24 6.82 8.75
C ILE A 90 -4.20 5.70 8.39
N LYS A 91 -5.10 5.97 7.45
CA LYS A 91 -6.04 4.97 6.92
C LYS A 91 -5.63 4.61 5.50
N VAL A 92 -5.32 3.34 5.30
CA VAL A 92 -5.04 2.78 3.97
C VAL A 92 -6.27 2.00 3.51
N GLN A 93 -6.82 2.37 2.36
CA GLN A 93 -7.87 1.62 1.69
C GLN A 93 -7.35 1.23 0.31
N ALA A 94 -7.41 -0.07 -0.01
CA ALA A 94 -6.97 -0.60 -1.28
C ALA A 94 -8.17 -1.15 -2.06
N LEU A 95 -8.29 -0.74 -3.32
CA LEU A 95 -9.21 -1.32 -4.29
C LEU A 95 -8.37 -1.90 -5.42
N LEU A 96 -8.51 -3.20 -5.68
CA LEU A 96 -7.90 -3.85 -6.83
C LEU A 96 -8.92 -3.91 -7.97
N THR A 97 -8.62 -3.26 -9.10
CA THR A 97 -9.41 -3.37 -10.33
C THR A 97 -8.56 -4.06 -11.39
N LEU A 98 -8.91 -5.30 -11.75
CA LEU A 98 -8.24 -6.05 -12.80
C LEU A 98 -9.05 -5.94 -14.10
N LYS A 99 -8.47 -5.35 -15.15
CA LYS A 99 -9.04 -5.34 -16.50
C LYS A 99 -8.26 -6.31 -17.36
N VAL A 100 -8.77 -7.53 -17.55
CA VAL A 100 -8.14 -8.54 -18.40
C VAL A 100 -8.79 -8.49 -19.78
N LEU A 101 -7.97 -8.37 -20.82
CA LEU A 101 -8.41 -8.66 -22.18
C LEU A 101 -8.13 -10.16 -22.43
N VAL A 102 -9.17 -10.96 -22.56
CA VAL A 102 -9.02 -12.38 -22.93
C VAL A 102 -9.03 -12.45 -24.44
N SER A 103 -7.90 -12.78 -25.07
CA SER A 103 -7.89 -13.21 -26.47
C SER A 103 -8.27 -14.69 -26.50
N GLU A 104 -9.36 -15.03 -27.19
CA GLU A 104 -9.67 -16.42 -27.51
C GLU A 104 -8.69 -16.92 -28.57
N GLU A 105 -8.03 -18.05 -28.31
CA GLU A 105 -7.37 -18.88 -29.33
C GLU A 105 -8.35 -19.89 -29.93
#